data_AF-A0AAJ2LRJ1-F1
#
_entry.id   AF-A0AAJ2LRJ1-F1
#
_cell.length_a   1.000
_cell.length_b   1.000
_cell.length_c   1.000
_cell.angle_alpha   90.00
_cell.angle_beta   90.00
_cell.angle_gamma   90.00
#
_symmetry.space_group_name_H-M   'P 1'
#
loop_
_entity.id
_entity.type
_entity.pdbx_description
1 polymer ?
#
loop_
_entity_poly.entity_id
_entity_poly.type
_entity_poly.pdbx_seq_one_letter_code
_entity_poly.pdbx_strand_id
1 'polypeptide(L)'
;MPHWLKQQLKRLGVVGQIFIGLLAGVLLALTLPDVAQSVGLLGELFVSALKAIAPVLILVLVTAAIANQNMDQPSHIKPVLVLYLLGTLAAAVVAVMASSLFPSYLMLNVPNISHAAPDSIRQVLVGLLKNIVVNPVSALSEANYIGILAWGAALGLAFRHSSVSTKQLITDFSDAISKIVHGIIALAPIGIFGLVAH
;
A
#
# COMPACT_ATOMS: atom_id res chain seq x y z
N MET A 1 -24.73 17.26 -14.41
CA MET A 1 -23.31 17.06 -14.81
C MET A 1 -23.27 16.53 -16.24
N PRO A 2 -22.63 17.21 -17.21
CA PRO A 2 -22.81 16.91 -18.64
C PRO A 2 -22.32 15.51 -19.03
N HIS A 3 -23.05 14.81 -19.89
CA HIS A 3 -22.76 13.43 -20.30
C HIS A 3 -21.48 13.29 -21.13
N TRP A 4 -21.07 14.34 -21.85
CA TRP A 4 -19.84 14.38 -22.65
C TRP A 4 -18.55 14.41 -21.80
N LEU A 5 -18.61 15.07 -20.63
CA LEU A 5 -17.51 15.13 -19.66
C LEU A 5 -17.20 13.75 -19.06
N LYS A 6 -18.24 12.94 -18.79
CA LYS A 6 -18.09 11.57 -18.27
C LYS A 6 -17.41 10.63 -19.27
N GLN A 7 -17.61 10.83 -20.57
CA GLN A 7 -16.98 10.00 -21.62
C GLN A 7 -15.51 10.38 -21.85
N GLN A 8 -15.15 11.66 -21.76
CA GLN A 8 -13.75 12.09 -21.83
C GLN A 8 -12.94 11.66 -20.59
N LEU A 9 -13.54 11.72 -19.39
CA LEU A 9 -12.89 11.21 -18.19
C LEU A 9 -12.64 9.69 -18.25
N LYS A 10 -13.53 8.90 -18.86
CA LYS A 10 -13.30 7.45 -19.04
C LYS A 10 -12.19 7.12 -20.05
N ARG A 11 -11.81 8.06 -20.91
CA ARG A 11 -10.70 7.90 -21.88
C ARG A 11 -9.34 8.21 -21.29
N LEU A 12 -9.28 9.11 -20.30
CA LEU A 12 -8.09 9.32 -19.48
C LEU A 12 -8.04 8.21 -18.44
N GLY A 13 -7.04 7.33 -18.50
CA GLY A 13 -6.84 6.31 -17.48
C GLY A 13 -6.78 6.93 -16.07
N VAL A 14 -6.98 6.12 -15.03
CA VAL A 14 -6.99 6.56 -13.62
C VAL A 14 -5.79 7.48 -13.30
N VAL A 15 -4.62 7.17 -13.84
CA VAL A 15 -3.40 7.98 -13.71
C VAL A 15 -3.58 9.43 -14.18
N GLY A 16 -4.25 9.65 -15.32
CA GLY A 16 -4.51 11.00 -15.83
C GLY A 16 -5.50 11.76 -14.96
N GLN A 17 -6.50 11.07 -14.42
CA GLN A 17 -7.46 11.67 -13.50
C GLN A 17 -6.81 12.07 -12.17
N ILE A 18 -5.89 11.24 -11.66
CA ILE A 18 -5.07 11.56 -10.48
C ILE A 18 -4.27 12.85 -10.72
N PHE A 19 -3.62 12.97 -11.89
CA PHE A 19 -2.87 14.17 -12.24
C PHE A 19 -3.73 15.44 -12.24
N ILE A 20 -4.95 15.36 -12.80
CA ILE A 20 -5.89 16.48 -12.81
C ILE A 20 -6.34 16.81 -11.37
N GLY A 21 -6.64 15.81 -10.56
CA GLY A 21 -7.00 16.00 -9.15
C GLY A 21 -5.89 16.67 -8.34
N LEU A 22 -4.64 16.27 -8.58
CA LEU A 22 -3.46 16.89 -7.97
C LEU A 22 -3.32 18.36 -8.36
N LEU A 23 -3.36 18.68 -9.67
CA LEU A 23 -3.25 20.07 -10.14
C LEU A 23 -4.39 20.95 -9.60
N ALA A 24 -5.61 20.43 -9.60
CA ALA A 24 -6.77 21.13 -9.05
C ALA A 24 -6.63 21.35 -7.53
N GLY A 25 -6.07 20.38 -6.79
CA GLY A 25 -5.85 20.48 -5.35
C GLY A 25 -4.84 21.57 -5.01
N VAL A 26 -3.71 21.59 -5.73
CA VAL A 26 -2.70 22.67 -5.58
C VAL A 26 -3.30 24.04 -5.87
N LEU A 27 -4.07 24.16 -6.96
CA LEU A 27 -4.66 25.45 -7.35
C LEU A 27 -5.68 25.93 -6.31
N LEU A 28 -6.47 25.02 -5.74
CA LEU A 28 -7.44 25.35 -4.69
C LEU A 28 -6.74 25.76 -3.38
N ALA A 29 -5.69 25.05 -2.96
CA ALA A 29 -4.90 25.39 -1.77
C ALA A 29 -4.32 26.81 -1.84
N LEU A 30 -3.87 27.24 -3.03
CA LEU A 30 -3.27 28.56 -3.24
C LEU A 30 -4.31 29.69 -3.33
N THR A 31 -5.54 29.40 -3.74
CA THR A 31 -6.55 30.43 -4.04
C THR A 31 -7.60 30.59 -2.94
N LEU A 32 -8.05 29.49 -2.32
CA LEU A 32 -9.09 29.48 -1.29
C LEU A 32 -8.75 28.49 -0.14
N PRO A 33 -7.82 28.86 0.77
CA PRO A 33 -7.36 27.97 1.85
C PRO A 33 -8.49 27.52 2.80
N ASP A 34 -9.47 28.38 3.10
CA ASP A 34 -10.60 28.05 3.98
C ASP A 34 -11.49 26.93 3.41
N VAL A 35 -11.69 26.93 2.08
CA VAL A 35 -12.43 25.87 1.39
C VAL A 35 -11.58 24.60 1.32
N ALA A 36 -10.27 24.74 1.14
CA ALA A 36 -9.31 23.65 1.04
C ALA A 36 -9.34 22.75 2.29
N GLN A 37 -9.40 23.36 3.47
CA GLN A 37 -9.49 22.64 4.74
C GLN A 37 -10.74 21.75 4.84
N SER A 38 -11.88 22.21 4.29
CA SER A 38 -13.13 21.45 4.28
C SER A 38 -13.09 20.23 3.35
N VAL A 39 -12.31 20.31 2.26
CA VAL A 39 -12.14 19.22 1.29
C VAL A 39 -11.14 18.17 1.80
N GLY A 40 -10.27 18.52 2.76
CA GLY A 40 -9.31 17.60 3.39
C GLY A 40 -9.92 16.30 3.90
N LEU A 41 -11.15 16.35 4.43
CA LEU A 41 -11.89 15.18 4.90
C LEU A 41 -12.03 14.10 3.80
N LEU A 42 -12.24 14.50 2.54
CA LEU A 42 -12.33 13.55 1.42
C LEU A 42 -11.01 12.80 1.21
N GLY A 43 -9.89 13.50 1.41
CA GLY A 43 -8.55 12.92 1.35
C GLY A 43 -8.30 11.93 2.48
N GLU A 44 -8.62 12.32 3.71
CA GLU A 44 -8.48 11.44 4.88
C GLU A 44 -9.36 10.19 4.78
N LEU A 45 -10.61 10.33 4.36
CA LEU A 45 -11.53 9.21 4.14
C LEU A 45 -10.98 8.26 3.07
N PHE A 46 -10.41 8.79 1.99
CA PHE A 46 -9.79 7.98 0.94
C PHE A 46 -8.58 7.18 1.45
N VAL A 47 -7.64 7.83 2.15
CA VAL A 47 -6.47 7.16 2.72
C VAL A 47 -6.88 6.13 3.77
N SER A 48 -7.88 6.45 4.60
CA SER A 48 -8.40 5.54 5.61
C SER A 48 -9.04 4.31 4.98
N ALA A 49 -9.83 4.47 3.92
CA ALA A 49 -10.42 3.36 3.18
C ALA A 49 -9.34 2.45 2.56
N LEU A 50 -8.31 3.02 1.93
CA LEU A 50 -7.19 2.25 1.37
C LEU A 50 -6.41 1.50 2.45
N LYS A 51 -6.11 2.16 3.58
CA LYS A 51 -5.40 1.55 4.71
C LYS A 51 -6.22 0.43 5.34
N ALA A 52 -7.53 0.59 5.47
CA ALA A 52 -8.41 -0.41 6.09
C ALA A 52 -8.49 -1.71 5.28
N ILE A 53 -8.54 -1.62 3.95
CA ILE A 53 -8.69 -2.81 3.10
C ILE A 53 -7.37 -3.56 2.85
N ALA A 54 -6.23 -2.87 2.92
CA ALA A 54 -4.93 -3.41 2.52
C ALA A 54 -4.50 -4.67 3.31
N PRO A 55 -4.58 -4.72 4.66
CA PRO A 55 -4.23 -5.92 5.43
C PRO A 55 -5.00 -7.17 4.99
N VAL A 56 -6.30 -7.03 4.77
CA VAL A 56 -7.19 -8.13 4.39
C VAL A 56 -6.89 -8.60 2.97
N LEU A 57 -6.69 -7.65 2.04
CA LEU A 57 -6.31 -7.98 0.66
C LEU A 57 -5.04 -8.81 0.62
N ILE A 58 -3.99 -8.38 1.32
CA ILE A 58 -2.67 -9.05 1.27
C ILE A 58 -2.78 -10.48 1.82
N LEU A 59 -3.49 -10.68 2.93
CA LEU A 59 -3.67 -12.02 3.52
C LEU A 59 -4.31 -12.98 2.50
N VAL A 60 -5.42 -12.55 1.90
CA VAL A 60 -6.20 -13.39 0.98
C VAL A 60 -5.44 -13.61 -0.33
N LEU A 61 -4.84 -12.56 -0.88
CA LEU A 61 -4.09 -12.62 -2.13
C LEU A 61 -2.89 -13.58 -2.03
N VAL A 62 -2.12 -13.49 -0.95
CA VAL A 62 -0.96 -14.37 -0.73
C VAL A 62 -1.40 -15.81 -0.51
N THR A 63 -2.48 -16.01 0.27
CA THR A 63 -3.08 -17.34 0.47
C THR A 63 -3.52 -17.94 -0.87
N ALA A 64 -4.26 -17.18 -1.68
CA ALA A 64 -4.74 -17.62 -2.99
C ALA A 64 -3.59 -17.92 -3.97
N ALA A 65 -2.58 -17.05 -4.03
CA ALA A 65 -1.43 -17.20 -4.91
C ALA A 65 -0.63 -18.47 -4.60
N ILE A 66 -0.39 -18.77 -3.33
CA ILE A 66 0.39 -19.94 -2.92
C ILE A 66 -0.45 -21.23 -3.01
N ALA A 67 -1.73 -21.19 -2.63
CA ALA A 67 -2.61 -22.35 -2.71
C ALA A 67 -2.81 -22.86 -4.16
N ASN A 68 -2.79 -21.93 -5.13
CA ASN A 68 -2.94 -22.21 -6.56
C ASN A 68 -1.62 -22.34 -7.32
N GLN A 69 -0.46 -22.28 -6.65
CA GLN A 69 0.82 -22.37 -7.32
C GLN A 69 1.13 -23.81 -7.77
N ASN A 70 1.17 -24.02 -9.09
CA ASN A 70 1.54 -25.28 -9.74
C ASN A 70 2.98 -25.70 -9.36
N MET A 71 3.19 -26.98 -9.03
CA MET A 71 4.50 -27.50 -8.59
C MET A 71 5.51 -27.62 -9.74
N ASP A 72 5.02 -27.75 -10.98
CA ASP A 72 5.85 -28.09 -12.15
C ASP A 72 6.38 -26.87 -12.92
N GLN A 73 6.07 -25.64 -12.48
CA GLN A 73 6.57 -24.42 -13.12
C GLN A 73 7.84 -23.93 -12.43
N PRO A 74 8.96 -23.74 -13.17
CA PRO A 74 10.16 -23.17 -12.58
C PRO A 74 9.89 -21.76 -12.07
N SER A 75 10.07 -21.58 -10.76
CA SER A 75 9.90 -20.29 -10.09
C SER A 75 11.09 -19.37 -10.41
N HIS A 76 10.85 -18.34 -11.24
CA HIS A 76 11.84 -17.32 -11.60
C HIS A 76 11.97 -16.20 -10.53
N ILE A 77 11.71 -16.50 -9.26
CA ILE A 77 11.74 -15.49 -8.19
C ILE A 77 13.18 -15.08 -7.82
N LYS A 78 14.17 -15.98 -7.98
CA LYS A 78 15.56 -15.70 -7.58
C LYS A 78 16.16 -14.46 -8.28
N PRO A 79 16.09 -14.30 -9.62
CA PRO A 79 16.58 -13.09 -10.29
C PRO A 79 15.87 -11.81 -9.82
N VAL A 80 14.56 -11.87 -9.55
CA VAL A 80 13.77 -10.73 -9.07
C VAL A 80 14.25 -10.29 -7.68
N LEU A 81 14.54 -11.25 -6.78
CA LEU A 81 15.10 -10.96 -5.45
C LEU A 81 16.48 -10.30 -5.53
N VAL A 82 17.37 -10.80 -6.39
CA VAL A 82 18.70 -10.22 -6.58
C VAL A 82 18.60 -8.81 -7.14
N LEU A 83 17.75 -8.59 -8.15
CA LEU A 83 17.50 -7.28 -8.72
C LEU A 83 16.93 -6.31 -7.67
N TYR A 84 16.01 -6.77 -6.85
CA TYR A 84 15.41 -5.97 -5.77
C TYR A 84 16.46 -5.55 -4.72
N LEU A 85 17.31 -6.49 -4.29
CA LEU A 85 18.32 -6.23 -3.27
C LEU A 85 19.39 -5.26 -3.78
N LEU A 86 19.89 -5.47 -5.00
CA LEU A 86 20.85 -4.56 -5.62
C LEU A 86 20.24 -3.18 -5.92
N GLY A 87 19.02 -3.14 -6.45
CA GLY A 87 18.33 -1.89 -6.76
C GLY A 87 18.03 -1.06 -5.52
N THR A 88 17.56 -1.69 -4.44
CA THR A 88 17.26 -0.99 -3.18
C THR A 88 18.53 -0.49 -2.49
N LEU A 89 19.60 -1.28 -2.48
CA LEU A 89 20.89 -0.85 -1.93
C LEU A 89 21.49 0.31 -2.74
N ALA A 90 21.46 0.21 -4.08
CA ALA A 90 21.92 1.29 -4.95
C ALA A 90 21.11 2.57 -4.73
N ALA A 91 19.78 2.48 -4.66
CA ALA A 91 18.90 3.61 -4.37
C ALA A 91 19.19 4.23 -3.00
N ALA A 92 19.43 3.43 -1.97
CA ALA A 92 19.79 3.91 -0.64
C ALA A 92 21.11 4.68 -0.63
N VAL A 93 22.14 4.17 -1.33
CA VAL A 93 23.42 4.86 -1.49
C VAL A 93 23.24 6.21 -2.20
N VAL A 94 22.50 6.23 -3.32
CA VAL A 94 22.19 7.46 -4.04
C VAL A 94 21.41 8.46 -3.16
N ALA A 95 20.43 7.98 -2.39
CA ALA A 95 19.64 8.82 -1.49
C ALA A 95 20.52 9.46 -0.39
N VAL A 96 21.44 8.69 0.21
CA VAL A 96 22.37 9.21 1.22
C VAL A 96 23.34 10.24 0.62
N MET A 97 23.87 9.98 -0.58
CA MET A 97 24.72 10.94 -1.30
C MET A 97 23.95 12.23 -1.63
N ALA A 98 22.75 12.13 -2.19
CA ALA A 98 21.92 13.28 -2.50
C ALA A 98 21.54 14.08 -1.23
N SER A 99 21.14 13.39 -0.16
CA SER A 99 20.83 14.00 1.13
C SER A 99 22.03 14.71 1.76
N SER A 100 23.24 14.24 1.50
CA SER A 100 24.48 14.87 2.00
C SER A 100 24.89 16.08 1.15
N LEU A 101 24.65 16.04 -0.16
CA LEU A 101 24.96 17.13 -1.10
C LEU A 101 23.98 18.30 -1.01
N PHE A 102 22.71 18.02 -0.70
CA PHE A 102 21.64 19.01 -0.54
C PHE A 102 21.00 18.90 0.85
N PRO A 103 21.66 19.38 1.93
CA PRO A 103 21.11 19.29 3.27
C PRO A 103 19.82 20.12 3.39
N SER A 104 18.69 19.42 3.54
CA SER A 104 17.38 20.02 3.75
C SER A 104 17.07 20.15 5.24
N TYR A 105 17.05 21.38 5.76
CA TYR A 105 16.62 21.65 7.12
C TYR A 105 15.10 21.81 7.17
N LEU A 106 14.38 20.79 7.66
CA LEU A 106 12.97 20.93 7.99
C LEU A 106 12.84 21.67 9.32
N MET A 107 12.51 22.96 9.27
CA MET A 107 12.07 23.74 10.44
C MET A 107 10.65 23.31 10.82
N LEU A 108 10.50 22.08 11.33
CA LEU A 108 9.22 21.53 11.75
C LEU A 108 9.15 21.57 13.27
N ASN A 109 8.15 22.30 13.79
CA ASN A 109 7.82 22.32 15.21
C ASN A 109 7.11 21.00 15.58
N VAL A 110 7.81 19.88 15.47
CA VAL A 110 7.29 18.57 15.84
C VAL A 110 7.19 18.54 17.37
N PRO A 111 6.03 18.20 17.97
CA PRO A 111 6.03 17.80 19.37
C PRO A 111 7.09 16.71 19.55
N ASN A 112 7.81 16.70 20.67
CA ASN A 112 8.81 15.68 20.96
C ASN A 112 8.18 14.27 20.94
N ILE A 113 8.04 13.67 19.76
CA ILE A 113 7.67 12.29 19.60
C ILE A 113 8.93 11.51 19.94
N SER A 114 9.01 11.12 21.21
CA SER A 114 10.03 10.24 21.79
C SER A 114 9.89 8.81 21.24
N HIS A 115 9.87 8.65 19.91
CA HIS A 115 10.23 7.38 19.31
C HIS A 115 11.76 7.36 19.31
N ALA A 116 12.33 6.93 20.43
CA ALA A 116 13.74 6.60 20.51
C ALA A 116 14.05 5.64 19.36
N ALA A 117 14.94 6.06 18.45
CA ALA A 117 15.41 5.20 17.39
C ALA A 117 15.97 3.92 18.02
N PRO A 118 15.73 2.73 17.44
CA PRO A 118 16.30 1.50 17.98
C PRO A 118 17.83 1.63 18.10
N ASP A 119 18.37 1.44 19.30
CA ASP A 119 19.80 1.64 19.58
C ASP A 119 20.70 0.60 18.90
N SER A 120 20.13 -0.54 18.46
CA SER A 120 20.89 -1.61 17.85
C SER A 120 20.17 -2.33 16.72
N ILE A 121 20.93 -2.71 15.68
CA ILE A 121 20.48 -3.57 14.58
C ILE A 121 19.91 -4.89 15.13
N ARG A 122 20.50 -5.42 16.21
CA ARG A 122 20.03 -6.64 16.87
C ARG A 122 18.57 -6.49 17.33
N GLN A 123 18.22 -5.36 17.95
CA GLN A 123 16.86 -5.11 18.42
C GLN A 123 15.86 -5.05 17.25
N VAL A 124 16.25 -4.43 16.14
CA VAL A 124 15.42 -4.40 14.91
C VAL A 124 15.20 -5.81 14.38
N LEU A 125 16.27 -6.60 14.20
CA LEU A 125 16.18 -7.98 13.70
C LEU A 125 15.30 -8.87 14.59
N VAL A 126 15.49 -8.79 15.92
CA VAL A 126 14.65 -9.51 16.89
C VAL A 126 13.20 -9.04 16.80
N GLY A 127 12.95 -7.74 16.63
CA GLY A 127 11.62 -7.18 16.41
C GLY A 127 10.95 -7.74 15.16
N LEU A 128 11.66 -7.80 14.04
CA LEU A 128 11.16 -8.40 12.79
C LEU A 128 10.79 -9.88 12.98
N LEU A 129 11.64 -10.66 13.66
CA LEU A 129 11.35 -12.07 13.95
C LEU A 129 10.12 -12.24 14.84
N LYS A 130 9.96 -11.39 15.86
CA LYS A 130 8.76 -11.40 16.70
C LYS A 130 7.51 -11.07 15.89
N ASN A 131 7.59 -10.10 14.97
CA ASN A 131 6.48 -9.69 14.12
C ASN A 131 5.97 -10.80 13.18
N ILE A 132 6.81 -11.78 12.82
CA ILE A 132 6.41 -12.94 12.00
C ILE A 132 5.42 -13.84 12.75
N VAL A 133 5.59 -14.00 14.07
CA VAL A 133 4.86 -14.98 14.90
C VAL A 133 3.74 -14.35 15.74
N VAL A 134 3.39 -13.09 15.48
CA VAL A 134 2.25 -12.42 16.13
C VAL A 134 0.95 -13.16 15.79
N ASN A 135 -0.01 -13.13 16.72
CA ASN A 135 -1.35 -13.69 16.50
C ASN A 135 -1.97 -13.15 15.18
N PRO A 136 -2.60 -14.00 14.34
CA PRO A 136 -3.10 -13.57 13.02
C PRO A 136 -4.18 -12.48 13.11
N VAL A 137 -5.02 -12.49 14.15
CA VAL A 137 -6.03 -11.46 14.38
C VAL A 137 -5.35 -10.14 14.76
N SER A 138 -4.37 -10.18 15.66
CA SER A 138 -3.57 -9.00 16.02
C SER A 138 -2.80 -8.46 14.81
N ALA A 139 -2.25 -9.33 13.97
CA ALA A 139 -1.53 -8.92 12.77
C ALA A 139 -2.41 -8.13 11.80
N LEU A 140 -3.69 -8.53 11.65
CA LEU A 140 -4.68 -7.79 10.86
C LEU A 140 -5.12 -6.48 11.53
N SER A 141 -5.42 -6.51 12.83
CA SER A 141 -5.92 -5.32 13.54
C SER A 141 -4.87 -4.21 13.67
N GLU A 142 -3.59 -4.59 13.82
CA GLU A 142 -2.46 -3.66 13.95
C GLU A 142 -1.77 -3.37 12.62
N ALA A 143 -2.27 -3.93 11.51
CA ALA A 143 -1.66 -3.82 10.18
C ALA A 143 -0.17 -4.23 10.14
N ASN A 144 0.20 -5.28 10.88
CA ASN A 144 1.54 -5.86 10.84
C ASN A 144 1.72 -6.70 9.57
N TYR A 145 2.18 -6.06 8.50
CA TYR A 145 2.36 -6.68 7.19
C TYR A 145 3.30 -7.88 7.19
N ILE A 146 4.32 -7.92 8.05
CA ILE A 146 5.25 -9.06 8.14
C ILE A 146 4.51 -10.30 8.64
N GLY A 147 3.73 -10.14 9.72
CA GLY A 147 2.89 -11.22 10.26
C GLY A 147 1.81 -11.65 9.27
N ILE A 148 1.15 -10.70 8.60
CA ILE A 148 0.14 -10.99 7.57
C ILE A 148 0.72 -11.83 6.43
N LEU A 149 1.90 -11.48 5.93
CA LEU A 149 2.58 -12.25 4.89
C LEU A 149 2.93 -13.65 5.36
N ALA A 150 3.44 -13.79 6.59
CA ALA A 150 3.79 -15.09 7.17
C ALA A 150 2.57 -16.00 7.32
N TRP A 151 1.47 -15.48 7.87
CA TRP A 151 0.22 -16.23 8.02
C TRP A 151 -0.45 -16.53 6.67
N GLY A 152 -0.46 -15.57 5.74
CA GLY A 152 -0.97 -15.81 4.38
C GLY A 152 -0.18 -16.91 3.67
N ALA A 153 1.14 -16.93 3.83
CA ALA A 153 1.98 -17.99 3.29
C ALA A 153 1.72 -19.34 3.96
N ALA A 154 1.62 -19.40 5.29
CA ALA A 154 1.31 -20.61 6.02
C ALA A 154 -0.07 -21.19 5.63
N LEU A 155 -1.10 -20.35 5.55
CA LEU A 155 -2.43 -20.73 5.09
C LEU A 155 -2.41 -21.20 3.64
N GLY A 156 -1.73 -20.47 2.74
CA GLY A 156 -1.61 -20.86 1.34
C GLY A 156 -0.95 -22.23 1.16
N LEU A 157 0.12 -22.51 1.93
CA LEU A 157 0.77 -23.82 1.93
C LEU A 157 -0.15 -24.93 2.46
N ALA A 158 -0.93 -24.66 3.51
CA ALA A 158 -1.90 -25.61 4.04
C ALA A 158 -3.02 -25.92 3.01
N PHE A 159 -3.55 -24.89 2.35
CA PHE A 159 -4.58 -25.03 1.30
C PHE A 159 -4.06 -25.63 -0.01
N ARG A 160 -2.75 -25.73 -0.19
CA ARG A 160 -2.14 -26.29 -1.40
C ARG A 160 -2.55 -27.74 -1.67
N HIS A 161 -2.89 -28.51 -0.63
CA HIS A 161 -3.36 -29.89 -0.74
C HIS A 161 -4.89 -30.01 -0.70
N SER A 162 -5.61 -28.90 -0.63
CA SER A 162 -7.08 -28.91 -0.58
C SER A 162 -7.70 -29.18 -1.94
N SER A 163 -9.00 -29.48 -1.92
CA SER A 163 -9.79 -29.72 -3.13
C SER A 163 -9.77 -28.52 -4.09
N VAL A 164 -10.00 -28.78 -5.38
CA VAL A 164 -10.11 -27.74 -6.41
C VAL A 164 -11.20 -26.72 -6.05
N SER A 165 -12.34 -27.18 -5.53
CA SER A 165 -13.45 -26.31 -5.10
C SER A 165 -13.02 -25.34 -3.99
N THR A 166 -12.28 -25.82 -2.97
CA THR A 166 -11.76 -24.97 -1.89
C THR A 166 -10.80 -23.92 -2.41
N LYS A 167 -9.90 -24.30 -3.32
CA LYS A 167 -8.95 -23.36 -3.93
C LYS A 167 -9.65 -22.32 -4.79
N GLN A 168 -10.67 -22.72 -5.55
CA GLN A 168 -11.48 -21.80 -6.34
C GLN A 168 -12.19 -20.79 -5.43
N LEU A 169 -12.78 -21.22 -4.32
CA LEU A 169 -13.40 -20.32 -3.34
C LEU A 169 -12.43 -19.27 -2.81
N ILE A 170 -11.18 -19.67 -2.50
CA ILE A 170 -10.15 -18.75 -2.03
C ILE A 170 -9.78 -17.74 -3.13
N THR A 171 -9.68 -18.19 -4.38
CA THR A 171 -9.45 -17.31 -5.55
C THR A 171 -10.59 -16.31 -5.75
N ASP A 172 -11.84 -16.78 -5.73
CA ASP A 172 -13.02 -15.94 -5.91
C ASP A 172 -13.12 -14.88 -4.80
N PHE A 173 -12.73 -15.24 -3.57
CA PHE A 173 -12.65 -14.31 -2.45
C PHE A 173 -11.56 -13.25 -2.66
N SER A 174 -10.39 -13.64 -3.15
CA SER A 174 -9.31 -12.70 -3.53
C SER A 174 -9.76 -11.72 -4.62
N ASP A 175 -10.47 -12.22 -5.63
CA ASP A 175 -11.00 -11.41 -6.73
C ASP A 175 -12.10 -10.45 -6.25
N ALA A 176 -12.97 -10.89 -5.35
CA ALA A 176 -13.99 -10.05 -4.75
C ALA A 176 -13.37 -8.88 -3.97
N ILE A 177 -12.37 -9.14 -3.13
CA ILE A 177 -11.66 -8.10 -2.38
C ILE A 177 -10.91 -7.17 -3.32
N SER A 178 -10.28 -7.73 -4.35
CA SER A 178 -9.59 -6.94 -5.38
C SER A 178 -10.56 -6.00 -6.09
N LYS A 179 -11.80 -6.41 -6.42
CA LYS A 179 -12.82 -5.50 -6.98
C LYS A 179 -13.18 -4.34 -6.04
N ILE A 180 -13.29 -4.60 -4.74
CA ILE A 180 -13.50 -3.53 -3.74
C ILE A 180 -12.35 -2.53 -3.77
N VAL A 181 -11.11 -3.03 -3.80
CA VAL A 181 -9.89 -2.20 -3.86
C VAL A 181 -9.85 -1.37 -5.14
N HIS A 182 -10.21 -1.95 -6.29
CA HIS A 182 -10.34 -1.20 -7.54
C HIS A 182 -11.41 -0.10 -7.45
N GLY A 183 -12.53 -0.36 -6.75
CA GLY A 183 -13.55 0.65 -6.46
C GLY A 183 -13.01 1.81 -5.64
N ILE A 184 -12.21 1.54 -4.60
CA ILE A 184 -11.56 2.56 -3.79
C ILE A 184 -10.53 3.35 -4.63
N ILE A 185 -9.71 2.67 -5.45
CA ILE A 185 -8.74 3.31 -6.36
C ILE A 185 -9.44 4.21 -7.39
N ALA A 186 -10.65 3.86 -7.85
CA ALA A 186 -11.41 4.72 -8.76
C ALA A 186 -11.81 6.06 -8.12
N LEU A 187 -11.85 6.16 -6.79
CA LEU A 187 -12.07 7.40 -6.05
C LEU A 187 -10.78 8.21 -5.81
N ALA A 188 -9.61 7.68 -6.19
CA ALA A 188 -8.31 8.33 -5.99
C ALA A 188 -8.22 9.77 -6.52
N PRO A 189 -8.80 10.15 -7.68
CA PRO A 189 -8.74 11.53 -8.14
C PRO A 189 -9.37 12.53 -7.16
N ILE A 190 -10.45 12.12 -6.48
CA ILE A 190 -11.16 12.94 -5.49
C ILE A 190 -10.38 12.93 -4.16
N GLY A 191 -9.89 11.77 -3.74
CA GLY A 191 -9.09 11.65 -2.53
C GLY A 191 -7.79 12.45 -2.59
N ILE A 192 -7.03 12.33 -3.70
CA ILE A 192 -5.77 13.04 -3.89
C ILE A 192 -6.01 14.55 -4.01
N PHE A 193 -7.09 14.98 -4.67
CA PHE A 193 -7.50 16.37 -4.66
C PHE A 193 -7.69 16.91 -3.25
N GLY A 194 -8.41 16.18 -2.38
CA GLY A 194 -8.60 16.57 -0.98
C GLY A 194 -7.31 16.55 -0.15
N LEU A 195 -6.45 15.56 -0.34
CA LEU A 195 -5.17 15.47 0.37
C LEU A 195 -4.18 16.58 0.03
N VAL A 196 -4.16 17.03 -1.22
CA VAL A 196 -3.23 18.07 -1.67
C VAL A 196 -3.78 19.47 -1.38
N ALA A 197 -5.10 19.59 -1.26
CA ALA A 197 -5.75 20.86 -0.92
C ALA A 197 -5.55 21.25 0.56
N HIS A 198 -5.44 20.27 1.46
CA HIS A 198 -5.36 20.47 2.92
C HIS A 198 -3.91 20.45 3.43
#